data_AF-A0A6G9XTN2-F1
#
_entry.id   AF-A0A6G9XTN2-F1
#
_cell.length_a   1.000
_cell.length_b   1.000
_cell.length_c   1.000
_cell.angle_alpha   90.00
_cell.angle_beta   90.00
_cell.angle_gamma   90.00
#
_symmetry.space_group_name_H-M   'P 1'
#
loop_
_entity.id
_entity.type
_entity.pdbx_description
1 polymer ?
#
loop_
_entity_poly.entity_id
_entity_poly.type
_entity_poly.pdbx_seq_one_letter_code
_entity_poly.pdbx_strand_id
1 'polypeptide(L)'
;MATHLWDRTDGRIASSTLPPAGRHPTHIQHWSLSGNGRVWALSERAWRDLEYDLQKYPFDQIVRTHLGVERLEDLHRHHVVPRLTTENEQSTELHRLMYTIGQDFYDVYTRFVAEWVQPLFGAEVVFQERPNFRFQTPGNVAVARWHRDSDAGHHRRETNIWVPLTAVNECNCVWLESRSGSEEFQPAVVSVGSALIFNACELKHGNVRNTSGQTRVSFEFRVILAAEYQDSEKVSVNLGRRFALGEYFRRLP
;
A
#
# COMPACT_ATOMS: atom_id res chain seq x y z
N MET A 1 -13.91 8.87 53.33
CA MET A 1 -14.75 10.08 53.55
C MET A 1 -14.82 10.79 52.19
N ALA A 2 -15.84 10.47 51.40
CA ALA A 2 -17.07 11.26 51.23
C ALA A 2 -16.77 12.55 50.41
N THR A 3 -16.93 12.52 49.08
CA THR A 3 -18.12 12.98 48.30
C THR A 3 -18.23 14.52 48.25
N HIS A 4 -18.65 15.26 47.21
CA HIS A 4 -19.32 15.13 45.91
C HIS A 4 -18.81 16.33 45.04
N LEU A 5 -18.94 16.41 43.71
CA LEU A 5 -20.17 16.76 42.99
C LEU A 5 -19.96 16.61 41.48
N TRP A 6 -20.87 15.88 40.87
CA TRP A 6 -21.19 15.95 39.45
C TRP A 6 -21.99 17.23 39.20
N ASP A 7 -21.71 17.91 38.09
CA ASP A 7 -22.68 18.80 37.45
C ASP A 7 -22.77 18.49 35.96
N ARG A 8 -24.00 18.33 35.49
CA ARG A 8 -24.38 18.11 34.09
C ARG A 8 -25.09 19.38 33.67
N THR A 9 -24.57 20.13 32.70
CA THR A 9 -25.42 20.83 31.73
C THR A 9 -24.63 21.26 30.49
N ASP A 10 -25.34 21.17 29.38
CA ASP A 10 -25.18 21.89 28.13
C ASP A 10 -24.16 21.39 27.11
N GLY A 11 -24.70 20.55 26.23
CA GLY A 11 -24.14 20.27 24.92
C GLY A 11 -24.04 21.54 24.07
N ARG A 12 -22.83 21.74 23.54
CA ARG A 12 -22.58 22.30 22.21
C ARG A 12 -21.36 21.58 21.67
N ILE A 13 -21.60 20.83 20.59
CA ILE A 13 -20.57 20.20 19.78
C ILE A 13 -19.69 21.34 19.23
N ALA A 14 -18.42 21.37 19.63
CA ALA A 14 -17.45 22.25 19.01
C ALA A 14 -17.29 21.79 17.55
N SER A 15 -17.78 22.61 16.62
CA SER A 15 -17.56 22.43 15.19
C SER A 15 -16.07 22.57 14.92
N SER A 16 -15.35 21.47 14.73
CA SER A 16 -14.02 21.50 14.14
C SER A 16 -14.19 21.82 12.66
N THR A 17 -14.06 23.10 12.31
CA THR A 17 -13.89 23.55 10.93
C THR A 17 -12.67 22.83 10.34
N LEU A 18 -12.92 21.91 9.41
CA LEU A 18 -11.90 21.36 8.53
C LEU A 18 -11.19 22.53 7.83
N PRO A 19 -9.85 22.53 7.74
CA PRO A 19 -9.16 23.54 6.94
C PRO A 19 -9.60 23.40 5.48
N PRO A 20 -9.73 24.53 4.75
CA PRO A 20 -10.18 24.50 3.36
C PRO A 20 -9.21 23.69 2.50
N ALA A 21 -9.76 22.90 1.58
CA ALA A 21 -9.00 22.16 0.57
C ALA A 21 -8.01 23.11 -0.13
N GLY A 22 -6.73 22.90 0.20
CA GLY A 22 -5.62 23.64 -0.38
C GLY A 22 -5.49 23.31 -1.86
N ARG A 23 -5.26 24.36 -2.65
CA ARG A 23 -5.13 24.37 -4.11
C ARG A 23 -4.22 23.26 -4.64
N HIS A 24 -4.71 22.56 -5.67
CA HIS A 24 -3.92 21.67 -6.52
C HIS A 24 -2.66 22.35 -7.05
N PRO A 25 -1.45 21.82 -6.80
CA PRO A 25 -0.31 22.08 -7.64
C PRO A 25 -0.36 21.10 -8.81
N THR A 26 -0.99 21.50 -9.92
CA THR A 26 -0.76 20.87 -11.23
C THR A 26 0.60 21.30 -11.77
N HIS A 27 1.67 20.80 -11.17
CA HIS A 27 2.99 20.87 -11.74
C HIS A 27 3.66 19.51 -11.52
N ILE A 28 3.56 18.64 -12.52
CA ILE A 28 4.46 17.50 -12.67
C ILE A 28 5.84 18.11 -12.91
N GLN A 29 6.61 18.31 -11.83
CA GLN A 29 8.02 18.66 -11.97
C GLN A 29 8.70 17.50 -12.68
N HIS A 30 9.41 17.79 -13.76
CA HIS A 30 10.26 16.83 -14.44
C HIS A 30 11.25 16.22 -13.42
N TRP A 31 11.09 14.93 -13.15
CA TRP A 31 11.93 14.19 -12.22
C TRP A 31 13.31 14.00 -12.83
N SER A 32 14.31 14.74 -12.37
CA SER A 32 15.69 14.47 -12.75
C SER A 32 16.13 13.18 -12.06
N LEU A 33 16.34 12.13 -12.86
CA LEU A 33 17.15 10.99 -12.45
C LEU A 33 18.48 11.56 -11.96
N SER A 34 18.77 11.45 -10.66
CA SER A 34 20.17 11.58 -10.23
C SER A 34 20.97 10.57 -11.05
N GLY A 35 22.19 10.92 -11.48
CA GLY A 35 23.00 10.22 -12.50
C GLY A 35 23.28 8.72 -12.31
N ASN A 36 22.65 8.09 -11.32
CA ASN A 36 22.60 6.65 -11.04
C ASN A 36 21.19 6.02 -11.21
N GLY A 37 20.26 6.65 -11.94
CA GLY A 37 18.92 6.09 -12.19
C GLY A 37 17.98 6.07 -10.98
N ARG A 38 18.30 6.84 -9.93
CA ARG A 38 17.51 6.88 -8.69
C ARG A 38 16.49 8.01 -8.76
N VAL A 39 15.21 7.67 -8.56
CA VAL A 39 14.05 8.58 -8.32
C VAL A 39 14.18 9.36 -6.99
N TRP A 40 15.33 9.30 -6.32
CA TRP A 40 15.49 9.64 -4.89
C TRP A 40 16.24 10.96 -4.63
N ALA A 41 16.37 11.86 -5.61
CA ALA A 41 17.03 13.13 -5.33
C ALA A 41 16.15 14.00 -4.41
N LEU A 42 16.55 14.08 -3.13
CA LEU A 42 16.22 15.10 -2.13
C LEU A 42 14.82 15.02 -1.48
N SER A 43 14.54 13.98 -0.68
CA SER A 43 13.63 14.10 0.49
C SER A 43 14.34 13.86 1.79
N GLU A 44 13.88 14.53 2.85
CA GLU A 44 14.18 14.17 4.24
C GLU A 44 13.54 12.84 4.67
N ARG A 45 12.51 12.37 3.96
CA ARG A 45 11.82 11.08 4.18
C ARG A 45 12.26 9.99 3.19
N ALA A 46 12.38 8.76 3.69
CA ALA A 46 12.77 7.58 2.90
C ALA A 46 11.69 7.05 1.94
N TRP A 47 10.50 7.66 1.94
CA TRP A 47 9.39 7.36 1.04
C TRP A 47 8.71 8.64 0.57
N ARG A 48 7.83 8.50 -0.41
CA ARG A 48 6.94 9.56 -0.90
C ARG A 48 5.50 9.09 -0.86
N ASP A 49 4.59 9.98 -0.51
CA ASP A 49 3.16 9.82 -0.69
C ASP A 49 2.71 10.75 -1.82
N LEU A 50 2.07 10.20 -2.84
CA LEU A 50 1.61 10.94 -4.02
C LEU A 50 0.14 10.68 -4.27
N GLU A 51 -0.60 11.74 -4.58
CA GLU A 51 -2.03 11.67 -4.89
C GLU A 51 -2.29 11.14 -6.30
N TYR A 52 -3.40 10.42 -6.43
CA TYR A 52 -3.97 10.00 -7.71
C TYR A 52 -5.48 10.28 -7.73
N ASP A 53 -6.03 10.36 -8.93
CA ASP A 53 -7.45 10.65 -9.13
C ASP A 53 -8.32 9.42 -8.87
N LEU A 54 -9.13 9.47 -7.80
CA LEU A 54 -10.05 8.40 -7.40
C LEU A 54 -11.17 8.16 -8.42
N GLN A 55 -11.58 9.16 -9.20
CA GLN A 55 -12.58 8.96 -10.27
C GLN A 55 -11.96 8.22 -11.44
N LYS A 56 -10.68 8.49 -11.73
CA LYS A 56 -9.94 7.82 -12.80
C LYS A 56 -9.52 6.39 -12.42
N TYR A 57 -9.22 6.16 -11.13
CA TYR A 57 -8.75 4.88 -10.61
C TYR A 57 -9.58 4.45 -9.37
N PRO A 58 -10.84 4.04 -9.56
CA PRO A 58 -11.78 3.76 -8.47
C PRO A 58 -11.56 2.37 -7.85
N PHE A 59 -10.34 2.07 -7.41
CA PHE A 59 -9.99 0.76 -6.87
C PHE A 59 -10.84 0.36 -5.66
N ASP A 60 -11.16 1.30 -4.77
CA ASP A 60 -12.01 1.04 -3.60
C ASP A 60 -13.40 0.56 -4.04
N GLN A 61 -14.00 1.18 -5.05
CA GLN A 61 -15.33 0.86 -5.54
C GLN A 61 -15.35 -0.53 -6.17
N ILE A 62 -14.34 -0.84 -6.98
CA ILE A 62 -14.20 -2.15 -7.63
C ILE A 62 -14.06 -3.24 -6.56
N VAL A 63 -13.19 -3.04 -5.57
CA VAL A 63 -12.97 -4.01 -4.50
C VAL A 63 -14.20 -4.18 -3.60
N ARG A 64 -14.92 -3.09 -3.27
CA ARG A 64 -16.20 -3.16 -2.55
C ARG A 64 -17.25 -3.97 -3.29
N THR A 65 -17.40 -3.70 -4.58
CA THR A 65 -18.34 -4.41 -5.46
C THR A 65 -17.99 -5.90 -5.52
N HIS A 66 -16.70 -6.21 -5.71
CA HIS A 66 -16.20 -7.58 -5.77
C HIS A 66 -16.44 -8.38 -4.48
N LEU A 67 -16.20 -7.75 -3.33
CA LEU A 67 -16.41 -8.37 -2.02
C LEU A 67 -17.87 -8.31 -1.54
N GLY A 68 -18.76 -7.63 -2.25
CA GLY A 68 -20.17 -7.50 -1.89
C GLY A 68 -20.40 -6.73 -0.58
N VAL A 69 -19.57 -5.72 -0.29
CA VAL A 69 -19.65 -4.92 0.94
C VAL A 69 -19.81 -3.43 0.66
N GLU A 70 -20.56 -2.74 1.52
CA GLU A 70 -20.74 -1.29 1.41
C GLU A 70 -19.48 -0.52 1.84
N ARG A 71 -18.77 -1.03 2.86
CA ARG A 71 -17.61 -0.40 3.49
C ARG A 71 -16.50 -1.42 3.71
N LEU A 72 -15.31 -1.14 3.18
CA LEU A 72 -14.14 -2.02 3.33
C LEU A 72 -13.64 -2.04 4.79
N GLU A 73 -13.82 -0.94 5.51
CA GLU A 73 -13.49 -0.81 6.93
C GLU A 73 -14.24 -1.80 7.81
N ASP A 74 -15.41 -2.27 7.37
CA ASP A 74 -16.28 -3.17 8.12
C ASP A 74 -16.10 -4.64 7.74
N LEU A 75 -15.13 -4.99 6.87
CA LEU A 75 -14.90 -6.37 6.40
C LEU A 75 -14.75 -7.40 7.54
N HIS A 76 -14.21 -6.99 8.70
CA HIS A 76 -14.04 -7.87 9.86
C HIS A 76 -15.38 -8.33 10.47
N ARG A 77 -16.50 -7.68 10.13
CA ARG A 77 -17.85 -8.07 10.55
C ARG A 77 -18.45 -9.16 9.67
N HIS A 78 -17.93 -9.31 8.45
CA HIS A 78 -18.44 -10.24 7.45
C HIS A 78 -17.51 -11.45 7.26
N HIS A 79 -16.20 -11.27 7.47
CA HIS A 79 -15.20 -12.32 7.29
C HIS A 79 -14.33 -12.49 8.54
N VAL A 80 -14.15 -13.75 8.94
CA VAL A 80 -13.20 -14.10 10.00
C VAL A 80 -11.82 -14.26 9.39
N VAL A 81 -10.93 -13.31 9.68
CA VAL A 81 -9.52 -13.42 9.30
C VAL A 81 -8.74 -14.04 10.45
N PRO A 82 -8.15 -15.23 10.30
CA PRO A 82 -7.34 -15.84 11.34
C PRO A 82 -6.12 -14.97 11.65
N ARG A 83 -5.48 -15.19 12.80
CA ARG A 83 -4.21 -14.52 13.09
C ARG A 83 -3.23 -14.80 11.96
N LEU A 84 -2.68 -13.74 11.37
CA LEU A 84 -1.75 -13.90 10.26
C LEU A 84 -0.39 -14.38 10.77
N THR A 85 0.17 -15.35 10.06
CA THR A 85 1.49 -15.95 10.25
C THR A 85 2.19 -16.02 8.89
N THR A 86 3.48 -16.38 8.88
CA THR A 86 4.25 -16.54 7.65
C THR A 86 3.65 -17.56 6.68
N GLU A 87 2.85 -18.48 7.19
CA GLU A 87 2.24 -19.56 6.41
C GLU A 87 0.91 -19.15 5.75
N ASN A 88 0.20 -18.15 6.29
CA ASN A 88 -1.17 -17.83 5.87
C ASN A 88 -1.42 -16.37 5.47
N GLU A 89 -0.42 -15.48 5.60
CA GLU A 89 -0.56 -14.04 5.38
C GLU A 89 -0.96 -13.63 3.95
N GLN A 90 -1.03 -14.58 3.02
CA GLN A 90 -1.40 -14.41 1.61
C GLN A 90 -2.38 -15.48 1.10
N SER A 91 -2.98 -16.29 1.99
CA SER A 91 -3.80 -17.43 1.60
C SER A 91 -5.10 -17.58 2.40
N THR A 92 -5.49 -16.54 3.16
CA THR A 92 -6.80 -16.51 3.83
C THR A 92 -7.97 -16.50 2.83
N GLU A 93 -9.19 -16.70 3.32
CA GLU A 93 -10.41 -16.62 2.51
C GLU A 93 -10.49 -15.32 1.68
N LEU A 94 -10.23 -14.17 2.31
CA LEU A 94 -10.20 -12.88 1.62
C LEU A 94 -9.19 -12.85 0.47
N HIS A 95 -7.99 -13.41 0.65
CA HIS A 95 -7.00 -13.47 -0.42
C HIS A 95 -7.47 -14.35 -1.58
N ARG A 96 -8.14 -15.48 -1.28
CA ARG A 96 -8.72 -16.35 -2.31
C ARG A 96 -9.83 -15.65 -3.09
N LEU A 97 -10.67 -14.86 -2.42
CA LEU A 97 -11.67 -14.03 -3.10
C LEU A 97 -10.98 -13.01 -4.01
N MET A 98 -9.90 -12.36 -3.58
CA MET A 98 -9.18 -11.41 -4.44
C MET A 98 -8.52 -12.07 -5.64
N TYR A 99 -8.15 -13.35 -5.59
CA TYR A 99 -7.65 -14.07 -6.77
C TYR A 99 -8.69 -14.24 -7.88
N THR A 100 -9.98 -14.05 -7.57
CA THR A 100 -11.07 -14.10 -8.54
C THR A 100 -11.57 -12.70 -8.94
N ILE A 101 -10.85 -11.63 -8.57
CA ILE A 101 -11.22 -10.27 -8.99
C ILE A 101 -11.22 -10.15 -10.51
N GLY A 102 -12.20 -9.42 -11.04
CA GLY A 102 -12.48 -9.32 -12.47
C GLY A 102 -11.43 -8.57 -13.28
N GLN A 103 -11.57 -8.68 -14.61
CA GLN A 103 -10.72 -7.98 -15.57
C GLN A 103 -10.84 -6.45 -15.47
N ASP A 104 -11.98 -5.95 -15.01
CA ASP A 104 -12.22 -4.54 -14.73
C ASP A 104 -11.19 -3.94 -13.75
N PHE A 105 -10.81 -4.69 -12.71
CA PHE A 105 -9.72 -4.27 -11.83
C PHE A 105 -8.38 -4.19 -12.57
N TYR A 106 -8.05 -5.22 -13.37
CA TYR A 106 -6.78 -5.29 -14.08
C TYR A 106 -6.65 -4.26 -15.20
N ASP A 107 -7.76 -3.87 -15.83
CA ASP A 107 -7.79 -2.78 -16.82
C ASP A 107 -7.48 -1.45 -16.14
N VAL A 108 -8.11 -1.17 -14.99
CA VAL A 108 -7.81 0.03 -14.20
C VAL A 108 -6.39 0.00 -13.64
N TYR A 109 -5.91 -1.16 -13.18
CA TYR A 109 -4.54 -1.34 -12.70
C TYR A 109 -3.51 -1.11 -13.80
N THR A 110 -3.70 -1.69 -14.99
CA THR A 110 -2.79 -1.49 -16.13
C THR A 110 -2.77 -0.02 -16.55
N ARG A 111 -3.94 0.64 -16.60
CA ARG A 111 -4.04 2.07 -16.87
C ARG A 111 -3.35 2.91 -15.80
N PHE A 112 -3.53 2.57 -14.53
CA PHE A 112 -2.87 3.23 -13.40
C PHE A 112 -1.35 3.15 -13.52
N VAL A 113 -0.81 1.98 -13.89
CA VAL A 113 0.62 1.81 -14.15
C VAL A 113 1.07 2.67 -15.34
N ALA A 114 0.35 2.63 -16.46
CA ALA A 114 0.73 3.33 -17.68
C ALA A 114 0.68 4.86 -17.55
N GLU A 115 -0.38 5.38 -16.92
CA GLU A 115 -0.72 6.80 -16.98
C GLU A 115 -0.37 7.56 -15.70
N TRP A 116 -0.21 6.86 -14.57
CA TRP A 116 0.16 7.49 -13.30
C TRP A 116 1.53 7.03 -12.80
N VAL A 117 1.81 5.73 -12.76
CA VAL A 117 3.08 5.22 -12.20
C VAL A 117 4.26 5.47 -13.13
N GLN A 118 4.22 5.00 -14.39
CA GLN A 118 5.35 5.08 -15.32
C GLN A 118 5.87 6.52 -15.51
N PRO A 119 5.03 7.56 -15.63
CA PRO A 119 5.51 8.95 -15.70
C PRO A 119 6.35 9.40 -14.49
N LEU A 120 6.16 8.81 -13.30
CA LEU A 120 6.97 9.12 -12.11
C LEU A 120 8.42 8.65 -12.26
N PHE A 121 8.66 7.63 -13.09
CA PHE A 121 9.98 7.08 -13.35
C PHE A 121 10.69 7.74 -14.54
N GLY A 122 9.94 8.46 -15.38
CA GLY A 122 10.47 9.12 -16.58
C GLY A 122 11.03 8.15 -17.65
N ALA A 123 10.75 6.85 -17.51
CA ALA A 123 11.23 5.79 -18.38
C ALA A 123 10.29 4.58 -18.30
N GLU A 124 10.43 3.65 -19.24
CA GLU A 124 9.65 2.40 -19.24
C GLU A 124 9.88 1.61 -17.95
N VAL A 125 8.80 1.01 -17.44
CA VAL A 125 8.84 0.13 -16.27
C VAL A 125 8.34 -1.26 -16.60
N VAL A 126 8.92 -2.24 -15.91
CA VAL A 126 8.36 -3.58 -15.73
C VAL A 126 7.64 -3.58 -14.39
N PHE A 127 6.42 -4.12 -14.34
CA PHE A 127 5.60 -4.09 -13.13
C PHE A 127 5.10 -5.47 -12.75
N GLN A 128 4.85 -5.70 -11.47
CA GLN A 128 4.29 -6.94 -10.97
C GLN A 128 2.89 -7.16 -11.57
N GLU A 129 2.69 -8.28 -12.28
CA GLU A 129 1.47 -8.54 -13.04
C GLU A 129 0.22 -8.58 -12.14
N ARG A 130 0.36 -9.16 -10.95
CA ARG A 130 -0.73 -9.29 -9.97
C ARG A 130 -0.36 -8.60 -8.68
N PRO A 131 -1.04 -7.52 -8.27
CA PRO A 131 -0.76 -6.87 -7.01
C PRO A 131 -1.09 -7.79 -5.82
N ASN A 132 -0.40 -7.58 -4.71
CA ASN A 132 -0.65 -8.27 -3.46
C ASN A 132 -1.68 -7.48 -2.65
N PHE A 133 -2.84 -8.09 -2.38
CA PHE A 133 -3.81 -7.52 -1.45
C PHE A 133 -3.41 -7.81 0.00
N ARG A 134 -3.67 -6.86 0.89
CA ARG A 134 -3.39 -6.96 2.33
C ARG A 134 -4.61 -6.55 3.13
N PHE A 135 -4.96 -7.38 4.10
CA PHE A 135 -6.08 -7.17 5.01
C PHE A 135 -5.58 -7.12 6.44
N GLN A 136 -5.81 -6.00 7.13
CA GLN A 136 -5.48 -5.85 8.54
C GLN A 136 -6.75 -5.69 9.36
N THR A 137 -7.33 -6.78 9.83
CA THR A 137 -8.52 -6.72 10.70
C THR A 137 -8.17 -6.25 12.11
N PRO A 138 -9.14 -5.71 12.88
CA PRO A 138 -8.91 -5.32 14.27
C PRO A 138 -8.31 -6.47 15.10
N GLY A 139 -7.29 -6.13 15.90
CA GLY A 139 -6.53 -7.10 16.68
C GLY A 139 -5.54 -7.93 15.88
N ASN A 140 -5.36 -7.71 14.58
CA ASN A 140 -4.47 -8.51 13.73
C ASN A 140 -3.34 -7.68 13.09
N VAL A 141 -2.44 -8.38 12.39
CA VAL A 141 -1.39 -7.82 11.53
C VAL A 141 -1.76 -8.05 10.06
N ALA A 142 -1.08 -7.37 9.13
CA ALA A 142 -1.26 -7.57 7.69
C ALA A 142 -0.13 -8.40 7.06
N VAL A 143 1.08 -8.29 7.63
CA VAL A 143 2.22 -9.17 7.40
C VAL A 143 2.71 -9.68 8.76
N ALA A 144 3.17 -10.93 8.79
CA ALA A 144 3.51 -11.62 10.02
C ALA A 144 4.86 -11.19 10.61
N ARG A 145 5.77 -10.68 9.77
CA ARG A 145 7.13 -10.29 10.16
C ARG A 145 7.51 -8.94 9.56
N TRP A 146 8.32 -8.21 10.31
CA TRP A 146 9.07 -7.08 9.77
C TRP A 146 10.17 -7.62 8.86
N HIS A 147 10.28 -7.11 7.65
CA HIS A 147 11.16 -7.69 6.63
C HIS A 147 11.67 -6.64 5.64
N ARG A 148 12.70 -7.01 4.87
CA ARG A 148 13.01 -6.39 3.58
C ARG A 148 12.58 -7.36 2.49
N ASP A 149 12.07 -6.85 1.38
CA ASP A 149 11.69 -7.71 0.24
C ASP A 149 12.92 -8.46 -0.32
N SER A 150 14.13 -7.89 -0.19
CA SER A 150 15.38 -8.55 -0.59
C SER A 150 15.65 -9.86 0.17
N ASP A 151 15.13 -9.99 1.39
CA ASP A 151 15.28 -11.20 2.21
C ASP A 151 14.47 -12.37 1.63
N ALA A 152 13.41 -12.05 0.87
CA ALA A 152 12.59 -12.99 0.12
C ALA A 152 13.06 -13.17 -1.35
N GLY A 153 14.23 -12.64 -1.70
CA GLY A 153 14.85 -12.84 -3.00
C GLY A 153 14.47 -11.84 -4.09
N HIS A 154 13.68 -10.82 -3.77
CA HIS A 154 13.31 -9.74 -4.69
C HIS A 154 14.53 -8.97 -5.23
N HIS A 155 14.37 -8.38 -6.41
CA HIS A 155 15.40 -7.59 -7.08
C HIS A 155 15.59 -6.24 -6.36
N ARG A 156 16.84 -5.85 -6.05
CA ARG A 156 17.13 -4.63 -5.27
C ARG A 156 16.72 -3.31 -5.93
N ARG A 157 16.43 -3.34 -7.24
CA ARG A 157 15.92 -2.19 -8.00
C ARG A 157 14.39 -2.10 -7.99
N GLU A 158 13.70 -2.99 -7.30
CA GLU A 158 12.25 -2.89 -7.09
C GLU A 158 11.91 -1.64 -6.28
N THR A 159 10.91 -0.91 -6.75
CA THR A 159 10.22 0.15 -6.02
C THR A 159 8.80 -0.32 -5.73
N ASN A 160 8.38 -0.27 -4.48
CA ASN A 160 7.04 -0.67 -4.07
C ASN A 160 6.10 0.52 -4.16
N ILE A 161 4.91 0.27 -4.68
CA ILE A 161 3.77 1.18 -4.69
C ILE A 161 2.71 0.54 -3.79
N TRP A 162 2.46 1.14 -2.62
CA TRP A 162 1.45 0.69 -1.67
C TRP A 162 0.24 1.63 -1.69
N VAL A 163 -0.95 1.08 -1.88
CA VAL A 163 -2.19 1.81 -2.12
C VAL A 163 -3.23 1.41 -1.06
N PRO A 164 -3.54 2.28 -0.07
CA PRO A 164 -4.65 2.06 0.84
C PRO A 164 -5.99 2.31 0.15
N LEU A 165 -6.94 1.41 0.39
CA LEU A 165 -8.33 1.52 -0.06
C LEU A 165 -9.29 1.92 1.07
N THR A 166 -8.77 2.01 2.29
CA THR A 166 -9.46 2.44 3.50
C THR A 166 -8.62 3.51 4.19
N ALA A 167 -9.23 4.40 4.96
CA ALA A 167 -8.49 5.36 5.76
C ALA A 167 -7.48 4.66 6.68
N VAL A 168 -6.26 5.20 6.75
CA VAL A 168 -5.21 4.69 7.64
C VAL A 168 -4.78 5.70 8.68
N ASN A 169 -4.27 5.20 9.80
CA ASN A 169 -3.64 5.95 10.87
C ASN A 169 -2.51 5.09 11.46
N GLU A 170 -1.81 5.59 12.48
CA GLU A 170 -0.65 4.91 13.08
C GLU A 170 -0.96 3.49 13.59
N CYS A 171 -2.22 3.21 13.92
CA CYS A 171 -2.63 1.91 14.42
C CYS A 171 -2.73 0.85 13.31
N ASN A 172 -2.89 1.24 12.04
CA ASN A 172 -3.13 0.30 10.94
C ASN A 172 -2.30 0.58 9.68
N CYS A 173 -1.50 1.64 9.63
CA CYS A 173 -0.65 1.91 8.46
C CYS A 173 0.51 0.92 8.34
N VAL A 174 1.23 1.01 7.21
CA VAL A 174 2.57 0.41 7.08
C VAL A 174 3.55 1.24 7.91
N TRP A 175 4.52 0.59 8.51
CA TRP A 175 5.63 1.19 9.22
C TRP A 175 6.92 0.91 8.47
N LEU A 176 7.74 1.93 8.28
CA LEU A 176 8.95 1.88 7.46
C LEU A 176 10.15 2.34 8.27
N GLU A 177 11.29 1.71 8.02
CA GLU A 177 12.58 2.18 8.50
C GLU A 177 12.87 3.60 7.99
N SER A 178 13.31 4.51 8.86
CA SER A 178 13.58 5.92 8.53
C SER A 178 14.74 6.09 7.56
N ARG A 179 15.69 5.14 7.56
CA ARG A 179 16.78 4.96 6.60
C ARG A 179 17.25 3.52 6.66
N SER A 180 17.79 2.98 5.57
CA SER A 180 18.28 1.60 5.53
C SER A 180 19.24 1.31 6.69
N GLY A 181 18.88 0.35 7.54
CA GLY A 181 19.67 -0.12 8.68
C GLY A 181 19.58 0.71 9.97
N SER A 182 18.71 1.74 10.07
CA SER A 182 18.56 2.47 11.33
C SER A 182 17.84 1.70 12.44
N GLU A 183 16.97 0.74 12.10
CA GLU A 183 16.02 0.12 13.02
C GLU A 183 15.10 1.14 13.75
N GLU A 184 15.04 2.39 13.26
CA GLU A 184 14.09 3.41 13.68
C GLU A 184 12.92 3.41 12.70
N PHE A 185 11.70 3.15 13.19
CA PHE A 185 10.52 3.01 12.34
C PHE A 185 9.56 4.19 12.49
N GLN A 186 8.95 4.58 11.39
CA GLN A 186 7.97 5.65 11.32
C GLN A 186 6.67 5.16 10.65
N PRO A 187 5.49 5.61 11.12
CA PRO A 187 4.22 5.26 10.51
C PRO A 187 4.03 6.01 9.19
N ALA A 188 3.66 5.29 8.13
CA ALA A 188 3.34 5.86 6.82
C ALA A 188 1.83 6.10 6.71
N VAL A 189 1.36 7.15 7.39
CA VAL A 189 -0.04 7.58 7.32
C VAL A 189 -0.26 8.40 6.04
N VAL A 190 -1.07 7.88 5.13
CA VAL A 190 -1.44 8.54 3.86
C VAL A 190 -2.96 8.50 3.67
N SER A 191 -3.50 9.44 2.90
CA SER A 191 -4.93 9.50 2.62
C SER A 191 -5.36 8.44 1.60
N VAL A 192 -6.64 8.05 1.62
CA VAL A 192 -7.25 7.38 0.46
C VAL A 192 -7.19 8.33 -0.73
N GLY A 193 -6.84 7.80 -1.91
CA GLY A 193 -6.50 8.62 -3.08
C GLY A 193 -5.01 9.02 -3.12
N SER A 194 -4.19 8.48 -2.23
CA SER A 194 -2.73 8.58 -2.30
C SER A 194 -2.10 7.19 -2.37
N ALA A 195 -0.91 7.09 -2.97
CA ALA A 195 -0.09 5.90 -2.92
C ALA A 195 1.28 6.23 -2.32
N LEU A 196 1.79 5.29 -1.54
CA LEU A 196 3.08 5.35 -0.91
C LEU A 196 4.13 4.66 -1.80
N ILE A 197 5.25 5.33 -2.03
CA ILE A 197 6.33 4.90 -2.92
C ILE A 197 7.61 4.80 -2.10
N PHE A 198 8.17 3.59 -2.03
CA PHE A 198 9.33 3.31 -1.18
C PHE A 198 10.15 2.13 -1.73
N ASN A 199 11.41 2.02 -1.32
CA ASN A 199 12.24 0.86 -1.65
C ASN A 199 12.11 -0.20 -0.55
N ALA A 200 11.25 -1.20 -0.73
CA ALA A 200 11.04 -2.28 0.24
C ALA A 200 12.22 -3.27 0.30
N CYS A 201 13.08 -3.31 -0.71
CA CYS A 201 14.30 -4.12 -0.71
C CYS A 201 15.39 -3.55 0.20
N GLU A 202 15.37 -2.25 0.47
CA GLU A 202 16.35 -1.57 1.33
C GLU A 202 15.76 -1.21 2.69
N LEU A 203 14.52 -0.73 2.72
CA LEU A 203 13.86 -0.30 3.96
C LEU A 203 13.13 -1.47 4.60
N LYS A 204 13.54 -1.82 5.82
CA LYS A 204 12.79 -2.79 6.62
C LYS A 204 11.41 -2.21 6.92
N HIS A 205 10.37 -3.02 6.76
CA HIS A 205 9.00 -2.56 6.90
C HIS A 205 8.10 -3.65 7.45
N GLY A 206 6.94 -3.24 7.93
CA GLY A 206 5.96 -4.11 8.54
C GLY A 206 4.74 -3.33 8.99
N ASN A 207 4.05 -3.86 9.98
CA ASN A 207 2.92 -3.17 10.61
C ASN A 207 2.84 -3.54 12.10
N VAL A 208 2.33 -2.61 12.89
CA VAL A 208 1.91 -2.90 14.26
C VAL A 208 0.59 -3.69 14.27
N ARG A 209 0.12 -4.13 15.44
CA ARG A 209 -1.22 -4.74 15.56
C ARG A 209 -2.28 -3.64 15.39
N ASN A 210 -3.33 -3.95 14.62
CA ASN A 210 -4.41 -3.00 14.38
C ASN A 210 -5.28 -2.78 15.63
N THR A 211 -5.22 -1.57 16.19
CA THR A 211 -6.05 -1.13 17.34
C THR A 211 -7.12 -0.10 16.96
N SER A 212 -7.32 0.20 15.67
CA SER A 212 -8.22 1.27 15.19
C SER A 212 -9.71 0.89 15.14
N GLY A 213 -10.06 -0.37 15.43
CA GLY A 213 -11.46 -0.85 15.35
C GLY A 213 -12.01 -1.03 13.93
N GLN A 214 -11.29 -0.60 12.90
CA GLN A 214 -11.64 -0.77 11.48
C GLN A 214 -10.65 -1.72 10.79
N THR A 215 -11.11 -2.45 9.77
CA THR A 215 -10.23 -3.18 8.86
C THR A 215 -9.48 -2.22 7.96
N ARG A 216 -8.17 -2.41 7.81
CA ARG A 216 -7.44 -1.81 6.69
C ARG A 216 -7.47 -2.74 5.49
N VAL A 217 -7.84 -2.19 4.34
CA VAL A 217 -7.64 -2.84 3.04
C VAL A 217 -6.65 -2.02 2.23
N SER A 218 -5.67 -2.69 1.65
CA SER A 218 -4.68 -2.08 0.76
C SER A 218 -4.26 -3.10 -0.29
N PHE A 219 -3.71 -2.64 -1.40
CA PHE A 219 -2.89 -3.49 -2.26
C PHE A 219 -1.52 -2.86 -2.48
N GLU A 220 -0.56 -3.68 -2.86
CA GLU A 220 0.77 -3.23 -3.22
C GLU A 220 1.31 -3.99 -4.42
N PHE A 221 2.18 -3.34 -5.16
CA PHE A 221 2.89 -3.94 -6.29
C PHE A 221 4.26 -3.34 -6.45
N ARG A 222 5.09 -4.01 -7.25
CA ARG A 222 6.47 -3.60 -7.48
C ARG A 222 6.67 -3.18 -8.93
N VAL A 223 7.53 -2.19 -9.12
CA VAL A 223 8.00 -1.75 -10.43
C VAL A 223 9.52 -1.70 -10.46
N ILE A 224 10.09 -1.98 -11.63
CA ILE A 224 11.53 -1.90 -11.90
C ILE A 224 11.68 -1.12 -13.20
N LEU A 225 12.67 -0.22 -13.29
CA LEU A 225 13.02 0.40 -14.56
C LEU A 225 13.35 -0.68 -15.59
N ALA A 226 12.77 -0.64 -16.77
CA ALA A 226 12.94 -1.69 -17.78
C ALA A 226 14.41 -1.89 -18.18
N ALA A 227 15.21 -0.81 -18.14
CA ALA A 227 16.66 -0.86 -18.38
C ALA A 227 17.47 -1.56 -17.27
N GLU A 228 16.92 -1.68 -16.07
CA GLU A 228 17.56 -2.34 -14.91
C GLU A 228 16.95 -3.73 -14.64
N TYR A 229 15.97 -4.15 -15.44
CA TYR A 229 15.25 -5.39 -15.24
C TYR A 229 16.02 -6.60 -15.80
N GLN A 230 16.06 -7.68 -15.02
CA GLN A 230 16.54 -8.98 -15.46
C GLN A 230 15.66 -10.08 -14.85
N ASP A 231 15.32 -11.08 -15.66
CA ASP A 231 14.65 -12.28 -15.17
C ASP A 231 15.50 -12.97 -14.08
N SER A 232 14.83 -13.60 -13.12
CA SER A 232 15.48 -14.38 -12.07
C SER A 232 14.82 -15.74 -11.92
N GLU A 233 15.64 -16.77 -11.68
CA GLU A 233 15.18 -18.11 -11.30
C GLU A 233 14.64 -18.18 -9.86
N LYS A 234 14.78 -17.12 -9.08
CA LYS A 234 14.15 -17.01 -7.76
C LYS A 234 12.64 -16.92 -7.91
N VAL A 235 11.93 -17.43 -6.91
CA VAL A 235 10.47 -17.52 -6.92
C VAL A 235 9.84 -16.74 -5.77
N SER A 236 8.63 -16.20 -6.01
CA SER A 236 7.81 -15.59 -4.97
C SER A 236 7.48 -16.61 -3.88
N VAL A 237 7.60 -16.22 -2.61
CA VAL A 237 7.40 -17.11 -1.45
C VAL A 237 6.03 -17.80 -1.46
N ASN A 238 4.96 -17.08 -1.81
CA ASN A 238 3.60 -17.58 -1.64
C ASN A 238 3.05 -18.36 -2.84
N LEU A 239 3.40 -17.95 -4.06
CA LEU A 239 2.83 -18.54 -5.29
C LEU A 239 3.84 -19.34 -6.10
N GLY A 240 5.13 -19.36 -5.70
CA GLY A 240 6.18 -20.08 -6.43
C GLY A 240 6.42 -19.57 -7.86
N ARG A 241 5.95 -18.37 -8.21
CA ARG A 241 6.15 -17.77 -9.53
C ARG A 241 7.56 -17.25 -9.68
N ARG A 242 8.24 -17.51 -10.80
CA ARG A 242 9.57 -16.95 -11.04
C ARG A 242 9.49 -15.45 -11.18
N PHE A 243 10.49 -14.74 -10.67
CA PHE A 243 10.64 -13.30 -10.84
C PHE A 243 11.09 -12.98 -12.29
N ALA A 244 10.25 -13.34 -13.25
CA ALA A 244 10.49 -13.29 -14.68
C ALA A 244 9.27 -12.68 -15.42
N LEU A 245 9.50 -12.18 -16.64
CA LEU A 245 8.45 -11.67 -17.53
C LEU A 245 7.48 -12.77 -17.93
N GLY A 246 6.18 -12.46 -17.92
CA GLY A 246 5.10 -13.39 -18.24
C GLY A 246 4.72 -14.34 -17.10
N GLU A 247 5.38 -14.22 -15.93
CA GLU A 247 5.03 -14.96 -14.72
C GLU A 247 4.68 -14.02 -13.55
N TYR A 248 5.69 -13.37 -12.99
CA TYR A 248 5.53 -12.44 -11.87
C TYR A 248 5.50 -11.00 -12.35
N PHE A 249 6.28 -10.71 -13.39
CA PHE A 249 6.44 -9.40 -13.97
C PHE A 249 5.83 -9.32 -15.37
N ARG A 250 5.41 -8.12 -15.76
CA ARG A 250 4.81 -7.82 -17.05
C ARG A 250 5.29 -6.45 -17.54
N ARG A 251 5.35 -6.29 -18.87
CA ARG A 251 5.48 -4.99 -19.55
C ARG A 251 4.11 -4.44 -19.92
N LEU A 252 4.00 -3.12 -19.97
CA LEU A 252 2.81 -2.49 -20.53
C LEU A 252 2.64 -2.95 -22.00
N PRO A 253 1.37 -3.12 -22.46
CA PRO A 253 1.08 -3.48 -23.85
C PRO A 253 1.63 -2.47 -24.85
#